data_AF-A0A933CFM7-F1
#
_entry.id   AF-A0A933CFM7-F1
#
_cell.length_a   1.000
_cell.length_b   1.000
_cell.length_c   1.000
_cell.angle_alpha   90.00
_cell.angle_beta   90.00
_cell.angle_gamma   90.00
#
_symmetry.space_group_name_H-M   'P 1'
#
loop_
_entity.id
_entity.type
_entity.pdbx_description
1 polymer ?
#
loop_
_entity_poly.entity_id
_entity_poly.type
_entity_poly.pdbx_seq_one_letter_code
_entity_poly.pdbx_strand_id
1 'polypeptide(L)' 'SWIHPFRNGNGRHARLVADIYLRSHGHGLPVWPSAPLAANGAARDEYLRAVREADLGDFLPLVGYTKRYLPAT' A
#
# COMPACT_ATOMS: atom_id res chain seq x y z
N SER A 1 -7.08 -17.20 -1.92
CA SER A 1 -8.15 -16.47 -2.61
C SER A 1 -8.02 -15.01 -2.22
N TRP A 2 -7.79 -14.13 -3.20
CA TRP A 2 -7.65 -12.69 -2.96
C TRP A 2 -9.03 -12.07 -2.72
N ILE A 3 -9.19 -11.32 -1.64
CA ILE A 3 -10.43 -10.59 -1.35
C ILE A 3 -10.45 -9.34 -2.25
N HIS A 4 -11.16 -9.43 -3.39
CA HIS A 4 -11.40 -8.32 -4.32
C HIS A 4 -12.90 -8.01 -4.40
N PRO A 5 -13.47 -7.34 -3.37
CA PRO A 5 -14.91 -7.19 -3.23
C PRO A 5 -15.53 -6.18 -4.21
N PHE A 6 -14.71 -5.36 -4.89
CA PHE A 6 -15.18 -4.34 -5.82
C PHE A 6 -14.71 -4.60 -7.25
N ARG A 7 -15.55 -4.26 -8.24
CA ARG A 7 -15.17 -4.28 -9.67
C ARG A 7 -13.96 -3.39 -9.97
N ASN A 8 -13.87 -2.25 -9.28
CA ASN A 8 -12.79 -1.27 -9.38
C ASN A 8 -12.53 -0.63 -8.02
N GLY A 9 -11.29 -0.18 -7.78
CA GLY A 9 -10.96 0.61 -6.59
C GLY A 9 -10.44 -0.18 -5.38
N ASN A 10 -10.24 -1.50 -5.50
CA ASN A 10 -9.69 -2.33 -4.41
C ASN A 10 -8.40 -1.76 -3.81
N GLY A 11 -7.46 -1.27 -4.64
CA GLY A 11 -6.22 -0.67 -4.13
C GLY A 11 -6.43 0.63 -3.34
N ARG A 12 -7.42 1.47 -3.71
CA ARG A 12 -7.76 2.67 -2.93
C ARG A 12 -8.42 2.30 -1.60
N HIS A 13 -9.33 1.34 -1.63
CA HIS A 13 -9.98 0.83 -0.43
C HIS A 13 -8.97 0.20 0.53
N ALA A 14 -8.06 -0.64 0.05
CA ALA A 14 -7.03 -1.27 0.87
C ALA A 14 -6.10 -0.24 1.54
N ARG A 15 -5.70 0.82 0.81
CA ARG A 15 -4.91 1.91 1.39
C ARG A 15 -5.68 2.69 2.45
N LEU A 16 -6.96 2.97 2.24
CA LEU A 16 -7.80 3.61 3.27
C LEU A 16 -7.89 2.74 4.53
N VAL A 17 -8.06 1.43 4.38
CA VAL A 17 -8.06 0.50 5.53
C VAL A 17 -6.71 0.51 6.24
N ALA A 18 -5.60 0.55 5.51
CA ALA A 18 -4.26 0.67 6.08
C ALA A 18 -4.08 2.00 6.86
N ASP A 19 -4.58 3.11 6.34
CA ASP A 19 -4.54 4.42 7.01
C ASP A 19 -5.31 4.39 8.33
N ILE A 20 -6.53 3.83 8.32
CA ILE A 20 -7.36 3.66 9.53
C ILE A 20 -6.64 2.80 10.55
N TYR A 21 -6.09 1.65 10.11
CA TYR A 21 -5.37 0.74 10.99
C TYR A 21 -4.18 1.43 11.66
N LEU A 22 -3.30 2.07 10.88
CA LEU A 22 -2.12 2.76 11.38
C LEU A 22 -2.51 3.88 12.37
N ARG A 23 -3.49 4.71 12.00
CA ARG A 23 -3.97 5.80 12.86
C ARG A 23 -4.55 5.29 14.17
N SER A 24 -5.33 4.20 14.13
CA SER A 24 -5.93 3.61 15.33
C SER A 24 -4.89 3.05 16.32
N HIS A 25 -3.68 2.76 15.85
CA HIS A 25 -2.55 2.29 16.65
C HIS A 25 -1.54 3.41 16.99
N GLY A 26 -1.91 4.68 16.77
CA GLY A 26 -1.07 5.82 17.12
C GLY A 26 0.07 6.12 16.14
N HIS A 27 0.11 5.47 14.97
CA HIS A 27 1.08 5.80 13.94
C HIS A 27 0.65 7.03 13.12
N GLY A 28 1.64 7.72 12.55
CA GLY A 28 1.41 8.74 11.54
C GLY A 28 0.78 8.16 10.27
N LEU A 29 0.05 8.99 9.55
CA LEU A 29 -0.59 8.58 8.29
C LEU A 29 0.46 8.49 7.16
N PRO A 30 0.47 7.41 6.37
CA PRO A 30 1.32 7.34 5.19
C PRO A 30 0.99 8.47 4.21
N VAL A 31 2.02 9.13 3.68
CA VAL A 31 1.90 10.03 2.54
C VAL A 31 2.04 9.18 1.28
N TRP A 32 0.97 8.52 0.89
CA TRP A 32 0.97 7.74 -0.35
C TRP A 32 1.37 8.60 -1.55
N PRO A 33 2.14 8.08 -2.52
CA PRO A 33 2.59 8.86 -3.66
C PRO A 33 1.41 9.50 -4.39
N SER A 34 1.51 10.82 -4.60
CA SER A 34 0.45 11.71 -5.11
C SER A 34 0.24 11.64 -6.63
N ALA A 35 1.22 11.11 -7.38
CA ALA A 35 0.99 10.69 -8.75
C ALA A 35 0.03 9.50 -8.71
N PRO A 36 -0.90 9.34 -9.67
CA PRO A 36 -1.66 8.12 -9.72
C PRO A 36 -0.64 6.99 -9.71
N LEU A 37 -0.82 6.00 -8.84
CA LEU A 37 -0.29 4.67 -9.14
C LEU A 37 -0.85 4.17 -10.49
N ALA A 38 -1.61 4.95 -11.28
CA ALA A 38 -1.97 4.73 -12.67
C ALA A 38 -1.06 5.44 -13.69
N ALA A 39 -0.16 6.35 -13.28
CA ALA A 39 0.86 6.92 -14.15
C ALA A 39 2.05 5.96 -14.18
N ASN A 40 2.36 5.42 -15.36
CA ASN A 40 3.48 4.51 -15.58
C ASN A 40 4.77 5.10 -14.98
N GLY A 41 5.29 4.47 -13.94
CA GLY A 41 6.46 4.96 -13.21
C GLY A 41 6.97 3.95 -12.20
N ALA A 42 8.26 4.00 -11.91
CA ALA A 42 8.97 3.02 -11.08
C ALA A 42 8.30 2.76 -9.71
N ALA A 43 7.68 3.78 -9.10
CA ALA A 43 6.98 3.64 -7.82
C ALA A 43 5.72 2.76 -7.90
N ARG A 44 5.03 2.71 -9.05
CA ARG A 44 3.90 1.80 -9.28
C ARG A 44 4.39 0.36 -9.41
N ASP A 45 5.41 0.15 -10.23
CA ASP A 45 5.93 -1.18 -10.51
C ASP A 45 6.50 -1.81 -9.25
N GLU A 46 7.22 -1.02 -8.44
CA GLU A 46 7.71 -1.45 -7.15
C GLU A 46 6.57 -1.80 -6.18
N TYR A 47 5.52 -0.97 -6.12
CA TYR A 47 4.34 -1.27 -5.29
C TYR A 47 3.64 -2.56 -5.72
N LEU A 48 3.39 -2.72 -7.03
CA LEU A 48 2.73 -3.91 -7.56
C LEU A 48 3.57 -5.17 -7.34
N ARG A 49 4.90 -5.07 -7.50
CA ARG A 49 5.81 -6.16 -7.16
C ARG A 49 5.70 -6.51 -5.68
N ALA A 50 5.77 -5.52 -4.79
CA ALA A 50 5.68 -5.74 -3.35
C ALA A 50 4.35 -6.36 -2.92
N VAL A 51 3.23 -5.96 -3.53
CA VAL A 51 1.92 -6.60 -3.33
C VAL A 51 1.97 -8.05 -3.81
N ARG A 52 2.50 -8.34 -5.01
CA ARG A 52 2.60 -9.71 -5.52
C ARG A 52 3.47 -10.63 -4.64
N GLU A 53 4.56 -10.13 -4.06
CA GLU A 53 5.37 -10.92 -3.11
C GLU A 53 4.59 -11.18 -1.81
N ALA A 54 3.87 -10.16 -1.31
CA ALA A 54 2.95 -10.33 -0.20
C ALA A 54 1.85 -11.35 -0.52
N ASP A 55 1.46 -11.45 -1.80
CA ASP A 55 0.51 -12.44 -2.25
C ASP A 55 1.02 -13.89 -2.14
N LEU A 56 2.34 -14.06 -2.15
CA LEU A 56 3.03 -15.33 -1.95
C LEU A 56 3.42 -15.56 -0.48
N GLY A 57 3.08 -14.65 0.42
CA GLY A 57 3.36 -14.71 1.86
C GLY A 57 4.60 -13.95 2.31
N ASP A 58 5.34 -13.31 1.40
CA ASP A 58 6.46 -12.42 1.76
C ASP A 58 6.01 -10.96 1.87
N PHE A 59 5.72 -10.54 3.10
CA PHE A 59 5.25 -9.19 3.39
C PHE A 59 6.38 -8.16 3.53
N LEU A 60 7.65 -8.58 3.63
CA LEU A 60 8.77 -7.67 3.88
C LEU A 60 8.92 -6.59 2.80
N PRO A 61 8.80 -6.90 1.49
CA PRO A 61 8.83 -5.88 0.44
C PRO A 61 7.74 -4.83 0.60
N LEU A 62 6.51 -5.24 0.93
CA LEU A 62 5.39 -4.32 1.11
C LEU A 62 5.56 -3.46 2.36
N VAL A 63 6.03 -4.03 3.47
CA VAL A 63 6.37 -3.27 4.68
C VAL A 63 7.46 -2.24 4.40
N GLY A 64 8.53 -2.64 3.71
CA GLY A 64 9.63 -1.74 3.32
C GLY A 64 9.15 -0.61 2.41
N TYR A 65 8.30 -0.93 1.42
CA TYR A 65 7.66 0.06 0.56
C TYR A 65 6.86 1.07 1.40
N THR A 66 5.95 0.61 2.26
CA THR A 66 5.08 1.47 3.08
C THR A 66 5.88 2.36 4.05
N LYS A 67 6.95 1.85 4.66
CA LYS A 67 7.79 2.62 5.59
C LYS A 67 8.40 3.87 4.97
N ARG A 68 8.72 3.86 3.67
CA ARG A 68 9.24 5.05 2.96
C ARG A 68 8.24 6.20 2.89
N TYR A 69 6.96 5.90 3.07
CA TYR A 69 5.86 6.87 3.05
C TYR A 69 5.30 7.17 4.43
N LEU A 70 5.77 6.50 5.48
CA LEU A 70 5.42 6.88 6.85
C LEU A 70 6.22 8.12 7.25
N PRO A 71 5.63 9.05 8.02
CA PRO A 71 6.38 10.13 8.63
C PRO A 71 7.45 9.54 9.57
N ALA A 72 8.59 10.21 9.69
CA ALA A 72 9.57 9.88 10.71
C ALA A 72 8.93 9.96 12.11
N THR A 73 9.26 9.00 12.97
CA THR A 73 8.81 8.96 14.37
C THR A 73 9.42 10.11 15.16
#